data_AF-A0A960WV36-F1
#
_entry.id   AF-A0A960WV36-F1
#
_cell.length_a   1.000
_cell.length_b   1.000
_cell.length_c   1.000
_cell.angle_alpha   90.00
_cell.angle_beta   90.00
_cell.angle_gamma   90.00
#
_symmetry.space_group_name_H-M   'P 1'
#
loop_
_entity.id
_entity.type
_entity.pdbx_description
1 polymer ?
#
loop_
_entity_poly.entity_id
_entity_poly.type
_entity_poly.pdbx_seq_one_letter_code
_entity_poly.pdbx_strand_id
1 'polypeptide(L)'
;MEGDPEIDLVRPAFADMCFADVAQSLAFITTTAAFVESFFKECLPVMGKKFTGSYQRDQVRFQRYGESVSSFWDPTKPTTKGDKMATMICEILEGSGLMRCMVPNFTQVLDAIFKYRNQMIHSGFEWPLKERQRFARMIRDENWTQWFHVSTVGDEPWFFTVTPDFRKACLDLCHQSVRAFAELDRRDREGPRKYFK
;
A
#
# COMPACT_ATOMS: atom_id res chain seq x y z
N MET A 1 -36.27 -18.16 -27.85
CA MET A 1 -35.88 -18.40 -26.45
C MET A 1 -36.29 -17.17 -25.68
N GLU A 2 -37.43 -17.24 -24.97
CA GLU A 2 -37.78 -16.20 -24.00
C GLU A 2 -36.79 -16.30 -22.83
N GLY A 3 -36.21 -15.15 -22.46
CA GLY A 3 -35.31 -15.05 -21.31
C GLY A 3 -36.09 -15.27 -20.02
N ASP A 4 -35.41 -15.79 -19.00
CA ASP A 4 -35.97 -15.92 -17.66
C ASP A 4 -36.31 -14.51 -17.13
N PRO A 5 -37.58 -14.22 -16.84
CA PRO A 5 -38.02 -12.89 -16.42
C PRO A 5 -37.38 -12.43 -15.10
N GLU A 6 -36.94 -13.34 -14.23
CA GLU A 6 -36.17 -12.98 -13.04
C GLU A 6 -34.75 -12.53 -13.42
N ILE A 7 -34.10 -13.22 -14.35
CA ILE A 7 -32.76 -12.86 -14.83
C ILE A 7 -32.79 -11.51 -15.55
N ASP A 8 -33.78 -11.26 -16.39
CA ASP A 8 -33.91 -10.00 -17.13
C ASP A 8 -34.25 -8.79 -16.23
N LEU A 9 -34.74 -9.02 -15.00
CA LEU A 9 -34.90 -7.99 -13.97
C LEU A 9 -33.60 -7.62 -13.26
N VAL A 10 -32.71 -8.59 -12.99
CA VAL A 10 -31.40 -8.33 -12.35
C VAL A 10 -30.32 -7.91 -13.34
N ARG A 11 -30.49 -8.29 -14.61
CA ARG A 11 -29.50 -8.05 -15.67
C ARG A 11 -29.13 -6.58 -15.85
N PRO A 12 -30.03 -5.59 -15.84
CA PRO A 12 -29.64 -4.17 -15.87
C PRO A 12 -28.87 -3.75 -14.61
N ALA A 13 -29.26 -4.24 -13.43
CA ALA A 13 -28.58 -3.95 -12.16
C ALA A 13 -27.15 -4.51 -12.10
N PHE A 14 -26.89 -5.62 -12.78
CA PHE A 14 -25.53 -6.19 -12.93
C PHE A 14 -24.78 -5.65 -14.16
N ALA A 15 -25.47 -5.25 -15.23
CA ALA A 15 -24.87 -4.80 -16.48
C ALA A 15 -24.43 -3.33 -16.44
N ASP A 16 -25.14 -2.44 -15.73
CA ASP A 16 -24.89 -0.99 -15.77
C ASP A 16 -23.95 -0.49 -14.64
N MET A 17 -22.69 -0.92 -14.65
CA MET A 17 -21.49 -0.19 -14.10
C MET A 17 -20.86 -0.65 -12.77
N CYS A 18 -21.56 -1.21 -11.79
CA CYS A 18 -20.94 -1.39 -10.46
C CYS A 18 -19.92 -2.56 -10.37
N PHE A 19 -20.13 -3.66 -11.10
CA PHE A 19 -19.23 -4.82 -11.02
C PHE A 19 -17.88 -4.57 -11.69
N ALA A 20 -17.88 -3.92 -12.87
CA ALA A 20 -16.67 -3.62 -13.61
C ALA A 20 -15.74 -2.69 -12.81
N ASP A 21 -16.28 -1.68 -12.13
CA ASP A 21 -15.47 -0.74 -11.34
C ASP A 21 -14.87 -1.41 -10.09
N VAL A 22 -15.62 -2.30 -9.43
CA VAL A 22 -15.11 -3.10 -8.31
C VAL A 22 -14.04 -4.08 -8.78
N ALA A 23 -14.24 -4.75 -9.92
CA ALA A 23 -13.26 -5.65 -10.51
C ALA A 23 -11.98 -4.92 -10.94
N GLN A 24 -12.11 -3.73 -11.55
CA GLN A 24 -10.97 -2.87 -11.89
C GLN A 24 -10.23 -2.42 -10.64
N SER A 25 -10.96 -2.03 -9.58
CA SER A 25 -10.37 -1.64 -8.29
C SER A 25 -9.60 -2.80 -7.64
N LEU A 26 -10.17 -4.01 -7.68
CA LEU A 26 -9.51 -5.23 -7.22
C LEU A 26 -8.22 -5.51 -8.01
N ALA A 27 -8.30 -5.53 -9.33
CA ALA A 27 -7.16 -5.79 -10.20
C ALA A 27 -6.05 -4.74 -9.95
N PHE A 28 -6.41 -3.47 -9.95
CA PHE A 28 -5.48 -2.38 -9.68
C PHE A 28 -4.79 -2.52 -8.31
N ILE A 29 -5.56 -2.71 -7.23
CA ILE A 29 -4.98 -2.71 -5.89
C ILE A 29 -4.14 -3.98 -5.63
N THR A 30 -4.57 -5.13 -6.15
CA THR A 30 -3.83 -6.39 -5.98
C THR A 30 -2.51 -6.35 -6.73
N THR A 31 -2.49 -5.88 -7.98
CA THR A 31 -1.26 -5.69 -8.74
C THR A 31 -0.34 -4.67 -8.08
N THR A 32 -0.88 -3.54 -7.63
CA THR A 32 -0.10 -2.50 -6.93
C THR A 32 0.52 -3.04 -5.65
N ALA A 33 -0.26 -3.72 -4.80
CA ALA A 33 0.24 -4.30 -3.56
C ALA A 33 1.31 -5.36 -3.81
N ALA A 34 1.13 -6.22 -4.83
CA ALA A 34 2.10 -7.24 -5.19
C ALA A 34 3.43 -6.61 -5.67
N PHE A 35 3.35 -5.57 -6.49
CA PHE A 35 4.52 -4.81 -6.92
C PHE A 35 5.26 -4.22 -5.72
N VAL A 36 4.56 -3.47 -4.86
CA VAL A 36 5.15 -2.82 -3.68
C VAL A 36 5.81 -3.86 -2.76
N GLU A 37 5.11 -4.95 -2.46
CA GLU A 37 5.63 -6.01 -1.59
C GLU A 37 6.89 -6.64 -2.16
N SER A 38 6.90 -6.96 -3.46
CA SER A 38 8.06 -7.56 -4.13
C SER A 38 9.22 -6.56 -4.20
N PHE A 39 8.94 -5.32 -4.60
CA PHE A 39 9.94 -4.28 -4.73
C PHE A 39 10.69 -4.05 -3.42
N PHE A 40 9.98 -3.84 -2.31
CA PHE A 40 10.65 -3.57 -1.04
C PHE A 40 11.34 -4.81 -0.45
N LYS A 41 10.79 -6.01 -0.62
CA LYS A 41 11.44 -7.26 -0.19
C LYS A 41 12.78 -7.48 -0.88
N GLU A 42 12.85 -7.22 -2.18
CA GLU A 42 14.07 -7.46 -2.96
C GLU A 42 15.05 -6.29 -2.81
N CYS A 43 14.56 -5.05 -2.85
CA CYS A 43 15.44 -3.89 -2.91
C CYS A 43 16.02 -3.48 -1.55
N LEU A 44 15.26 -3.59 -0.44
CA LEU A 44 15.77 -3.15 0.88
C LEU A 44 17.03 -3.91 1.34
N PRO A 45 17.10 -5.26 1.25
CA PRO A 45 18.31 -5.99 1.62
C PRO A 45 19.53 -5.61 0.75
N VAL A 46 19.32 -5.32 -0.54
CA VAL A 46 20.38 -4.87 -1.44
C VAL A 46 20.87 -3.48 -1.04
N MET A 47 19.94 -2.56 -0.73
CA MET A 47 20.30 -1.23 -0.23
C MET A 47 21.09 -1.30 1.07
N GLY A 48 20.72 -2.19 1.99
CA GLY A 48 21.43 -2.37 3.26
C GLY A 48 22.90 -2.75 3.09
N LYS A 49 23.26 -3.50 2.04
CA LYS A 49 24.66 -3.85 1.75
C LYS A 49 25.51 -2.66 1.31
N LYS A 50 24.87 -1.61 0.81
CA LYS A 50 25.51 -0.41 0.23
C LYS A 50 25.29 0.84 1.08
N PHE A 51 24.55 0.72 2.16
CA PHE A 51 24.13 1.87 2.95
C PHE A 51 25.34 2.45 3.71
N THR A 52 25.67 3.69 3.39
CA THR A 52 26.74 4.48 4.05
C THR A 52 26.19 5.61 4.92
N GLY A 53 24.87 5.68 5.09
CA GLY A 53 24.21 6.71 5.89
C GLY A 53 24.23 6.42 7.39
N SER A 54 23.64 7.32 8.16
CA SER A 54 23.46 7.15 9.61
C SER A 54 22.06 6.65 9.94
N TYR A 55 21.99 5.67 10.85
CA TYR A 55 20.74 5.15 11.36
C TYR A 55 20.14 6.07 12.44
N GLN A 56 18.81 6.15 12.49
CA GLN A 56 18.07 6.73 13.61
C GLN A 56 18.07 5.73 14.77
N ARG A 57 18.91 5.96 15.77
CA ARG A 57 19.19 4.99 16.85
C ARG A 57 18.08 4.86 17.88
N ASP A 58 17.22 5.86 17.96
CA ASP A 58 16.03 5.91 18.79
C ASP A 58 14.86 5.07 18.24
N GLN A 59 14.91 4.69 16.96
CA GLN A 59 13.89 3.86 16.33
C GLN A 59 13.86 2.43 16.90
N VAL A 60 12.65 1.92 17.17
CA VAL A 60 12.42 0.58 17.75
C VAL A 60 13.10 -0.52 16.93
N ARG A 61 13.05 -0.42 15.60
CA ARG A 61 13.69 -1.39 14.71
C ARG A 61 15.21 -1.42 14.85
N PHE A 62 15.84 -0.24 15.01
CA PHE A 62 17.27 -0.15 15.26
C PHE A 62 17.62 -0.71 16.63
N GLN A 63 16.84 -0.41 17.67
CA GLN A 63 17.07 -0.97 19.01
C GLN A 63 17.01 -2.51 19.02
N ARG A 64 16.14 -3.10 18.18
CA ARG A 64 15.97 -4.55 18.08
C ARG A 64 17.04 -5.24 17.24
N TYR A 65 17.45 -4.66 16.11
CA TYR A 65 18.30 -5.33 15.11
C TYR A 65 19.68 -4.70 14.91
N GLY A 66 19.93 -3.52 15.48
CA GLY A 66 21.13 -2.72 15.22
C GLY A 66 21.35 -2.46 13.73
N GLU A 67 22.60 -2.52 13.30
CA GLU A 67 23.02 -2.32 11.91
C GLU A 67 23.00 -3.61 11.07
N SER A 68 22.37 -4.67 11.57
CA SER A 68 22.37 -5.98 10.91
C SER A 68 21.71 -5.92 9.53
N VAL A 69 22.48 -6.07 8.45
CA VAL A 69 21.94 -6.11 7.08
C VAL A 69 20.91 -7.21 6.91
N SER A 70 21.15 -8.40 7.48
CA SER A 70 20.24 -9.53 7.35
C SER A 70 18.97 -9.42 8.18
N SER A 71 18.87 -8.46 9.12
CA SER A 71 17.72 -8.34 10.01
C SER A 71 17.05 -6.97 9.99
N PHE A 72 17.82 -5.89 10.12
CA PHE A 72 17.30 -4.53 10.00
C PHE A 72 16.64 -4.32 8.63
N TRP A 73 17.35 -4.65 7.55
CA TRP A 73 16.91 -4.37 6.16
C TRP A 73 15.95 -5.42 5.56
N ASP A 74 15.52 -6.40 6.34
CA ASP A 74 14.60 -7.45 5.91
C ASP A 74 13.15 -7.10 6.32
N PRO A 75 12.31 -6.64 5.38
CA PRO A 75 10.92 -6.25 5.68
C PRO A 75 10.00 -7.44 6.01
N THR A 76 10.53 -8.66 6.08
CA THR A 76 9.79 -9.85 6.56
C THR A 76 10.00 -10.12 8.05
N LYS A 77 10.93 -9.39 8.69
CA LYS A 77 11.23 -9.51 10.13
C LYS A 77 10.49 -8.43 10.92
N PRO A 78 9.46 -8.82 11.72
CA PRO A 78 8.65 -7.86 12.48
C PRO A 78 9.34 -7.42 13.77
N THR A 79 9.23 -6.14 14.13
CA THR A 79 9.75 -5.62 15.40
C THR A 79 8.82 -5.94 16.57
N THR A 80 7.53 -6.08 16.29
CA THR A 80 6.47 -6.43 17.23
C THR A 80 5.62 -7.54 16.65
N LYS A 81 5.13 -8.44 17.52
CA LYS A 81 4.29 -9.56 17.06
C LYS A 81 3.02 -9.00 16.40
N GLY A 82 2.84 -9.31 15.12
CA GLY A 82 1.64 -8.94 14.35
C GLY A 82 1.83 -7.76 13.38
N ASP A 83 3.04 -7.18 13.32
CA ASP A 83 3.34 -6.11 12.37
C ASP A 83 3.00 -6.50 10.94
N LYS A 84 2.51 -5.50 10.19
CA LYS A 84 2.14 -5.65 8.79
C LYS A 84 3.29 -5.21 7.90
N MET A 85 3.27 -5.68 6.65
CA MET A 85 4.27 -5.33 5.64
C MET A 85 4.47 -3.81 5.52
N ALA A 86 3.38 -3.03 5.50
CA ALA A 86 3.43 -1.57 5.48
C ALA A 86 4.27 -1.00 6.64
N THR A 87 3.99 -1.45 7.87
CA THR A 87 4.72 -1.04 9.08
C THR A 87 6.20 -1.36 8.96
N MET A 88 6.54 -2.60 8.60
CA MET A 88 7.93 -3.05 8.52
C MET A 88 8.72 -2.28 7.45
N ILE A 89 8.11 -1.95 6.31
CA ILE A 89 8.72 -1.10 5.27
C ILE A 89 8.98 0.29 5.84
N CYS A 90 7.99 0.91 6.49
CA CYS A 90 8.12 2.26 7.03
C CYS A 90 9.22 2.34 8.10
N GLU A 91 9.27 1.38 9.02
CA GLU A 91 10.31 1.33 10.05
C GLU A 91 11.74 1.27 9.46
N ILE A 92 11.94 0.52 8.38
CA ILE A 92 13.25 0.45 7.70
C ILE A 92 13.57 1.81 7.07
N LEU A 93 12.62 2.40 6.35
CA LEU A 93 12.81 3.67 5.67
C LEU A 93 13.03 4.83 6.66
N GLU A 94 12.32 4.85 7.78
CA GLU A 94 12.50 5.84 8.85
C GLU A 94 13.82 5.61 9.58
N GLY A 95 14.10 4.38 10.01
CA GLY A 95 15.33 4.01 10.70
C GLY A 95 16.60 4.24 9.88
N SER A 96 16.52 4.15 8.56
CA SER A 96 17.63 4.47 7.63
C SER A 96 17.63 5.91 7.14
N GLY A 97 16.62 6.71 7.50
CA GLY A 97 16.45 8.08 6.99
C GLY A 97 16.11 8.16 5.50
N LEU A 98 15.78 7.04 4.84
CA LEU A 98 15.37 6.98 3.45
C LEU A 98 13.91 7.42 3.22
N MET A 99 13.10 7.53 4.28
CA MET A 99 11.71 8.00 4.18
C MET A 99 11.60 9.38 3.50
N ARG A 100 12.58 10.27 3.72
CA ARG A 100 12.64 11.60 3.08
C ARG A 100 12.76 11.57 1.55
N CYS A 101 13.14 10.43 0.99
CA CYS A 101 13.25 10.23 -0.45
C CYS A 101 11.92 9.74 -1.06
N MET A 102 10.92 9.44 -0.23
CA MET A 102 9.61 8.95 -0.66
C MET A 102 8.61 10.10 -0.86
N VAL A 103 7.40 9.76 -1.32
CA VAL A 103 6.30 10.73 -1.43
C VAL A 103 5.87 11.21 -0.03
N PRO A 104 5.40 12.46 0.14
CA PRO A 104 5.09 13.04 1.47
C PRO A 104 4.07 12.26 2.32
N ASN A 105 3.17 11.52 1.69
CA ASN A 105 2.12 10.71 2.32
C ASN A 105 2.39 9.20 2.19
N PHE A 106 3.66 8.80 2.04
CA PHE A 106 4.05 7.42 1.76
C PHE A 106 3.41 6.40 2.71
N THR A 107 3.54 6.59 4.02
CA THR A 107 3.00 5.69 5.04
C THR A 107 1.48 5.53 4.92
N GLN A 108 0.76 6.64 4.72
CA GLN A 108 -0.70 6.64 4.61
C GLN A 108 -1.16 5.91 3.34
N VAL A 109 -0.52 6.18 2.20
CA VAL A 109 -0.83 5.51 0.93
C VAL A 109 -0.52 4.02 1.00
N LEU A 110 0.63 3.66 1.56
CA LEU A 110 1.06 2.27 1.72
C LEU A 110 0.08 1.47 2.59
N ASP A 111 -0.35 2.04 3.71
CA ASP A 111 -1.31 1.42 4.61
C ASP A 111 -2.68 1.25 3.94
N ALA A 112 -3.19 2.28 3.25
CA ALA A 112 -4.43 2.19 2.47
C ALA A 112 -4.37 1.10 1.39
N ILE A 113 -3.23 0.95 0.69
CA ILE A 113 -3.03 -0.10 -0.32
C ILE A 113 -3.23 -1.48 0.31
N PHE A 114 -2.51 -1.78 1.39
CA PHE A 114 -2.57 -3.10 2.00
C PHE A 114 -3.90 -3.37 2.72
N LYS A 115 -4.46 -2.39 3.44
CA LYS A 115 -5.76 -2.57 4.12
C LYS A 115 -6.89 -2.81 3.12
N TYR A 116 -6.99 -2.01 2.05
CA TYR A 116 -8.02 -2.21 1.03
C TYR A 116 -7.83 -3.53 0.28
N ARG A 117 -6.60 -3.85 -0.15
CA ARG A 117 -6.30 -5.14 -0.81
C ARG A 117 -6.69 -6.33 0.05
N ASN A 118 -6.36 -6.30 1.34
CA ASN A 118 -6.69 -7.40 2.25
C ASN A 118 -8.21 -7.56 2.40
N GLN A 119 -8.93 -6.45 2.53
CA GLN A 119 -10.39 -6.50 2.63
C GLN A 119 -11.02 -7.09 1.36
N MET A 120 -10.58 -6.63 0.19
CA MET A 120 -11.04 -7.13 -1.11
C MET A 120 -10.76 -8.63 -1.31
N ILE A 121 -9.58 -9.13 -0.90
CA ILE A 121 -9.26 -10.56 -1.01
C ILE A 121 -10.08 -11.39 -0.02
N HIS A 122 -10.26 -10.94 1.22
CA HIS A 122 -10.95 -11.72 2.24
C HIS A 122 -12.46 -11.71 2.10
N SER A 123 -13.04 -10.62 1.60
CA SER A 123 -14.48 -10.44 1.49
C SER A 123 -15.01 -10.59 0.06
N GLY A 124 -14.13 -10.74 -0.94
CA GLY A 124 -14.54 -10.87 -2.34
C GLY A 124 -15.28 -9.63 -2.86
N PHE A 125 -16.27 -9.87 -3.71
CA PHE A 125 -17.14 -8.82 -4.27
C PHE A 125 -18.31 -8.45 -3.36
N GLU A 126 -18.75 -9.36 -2.50
CA GLU A 126 -19.90 -9.17 -1.61
C GLU A 126 -19.47 -9.21 -0.16
N TRP A 127 -19.22 -8.03 0.39
CA TRP A 127 -18.70 -7.93 1.74
C TRP A 127 -19.82 -8.12 2.78
N PRO A 128 -19.56 -8.87 3.87
CA PRO A 128 -20.49 -8.91 5.00
C PRO A 128 -20.79 -7.50 5.51
N LEU A 129 -22.05 -7.23 5.90
CA LEU A 129 -22.49 -5.89 6.33
C LEU A 129 -21.57 -5.28 7.39
N LYS A 130 -21.18 -6.09 8.39
CA LYS A 130 -20.26 -5.66 9.46
C LYS A 130 -18.92 -5.17 8.92
N GLU A 131 -18.38 -5.84 7.91
CA GLU A 131 -17.12 -5.47 7.28
C GLU A 131 -17.26 -4.22 6.42
N ARG A 132 -18.39 -4.07 5.69
CA ARG A 132 -18.71 -2.83 4.96
C ARG A 132 -18.76 -1.62 5.90
N GLN A 133 -19.51 -1.73 7.00
CA GLN A 133 -19.61 -0.67 7.99
C GLN A 133 -18.26 -0.36 8.66
N ARG A 134 -17.45 -1.39 8.94
CA ARG A 134 -16.11 -1.22 9.52
C ARG A 134 -15.19 -0.49 8.56
N PHE A 135 -15.16 -0.88 7.29
CA PHE A 135 -14.30 -0.24 6.28
C PHE A 135 -14.74 1.20 6.00
N ALA A 136 -16.05 1.46 5.93
CA ALA A 136 -16.59 2.82 5.80
C ALA A 136 -16.22 3.72 6.99
N ARG A 137 -16.22 3.19 8.22
CA ARG A 137 -15.69 3.91 9.40
C ARG A 137 -14.21 4.22 9.24
N MET A 138 -13.41 3.21 8.90
CA MET A 138 -11.96 3.38 8.71
C MET A 138 -11.63 4.43 7.65
N ILE A 139 -12.35 4.49 6.53
CA ILE A 139 -12.17 5.54 5.51
C ILE A 139 -12.30 6.94 6.13
N ARG A 140 -13.25 7.13 7.05
CA ARG A 140 -13.44 8.42 7.73
C ARG A 140 -12.36 8.67 8.77
N ASP A 141 -12.09 7.69 9.62
CA ASP A 141 -11.15 7.81 10.74
C ASP A 141 -9.72 8.09 10.26
N GLU A 142 -9.33 7.51 9.13
CA GLU A 142 -8.00 7.65 8.53
C GLU A 142 -7.90 8.83 7.52
N ASN A 143 -9.00 9.58 7.32
CA ASN A 143 -9.13 10.65 6.33
C ASN A 143 -8.81 10.21 4.88
N TRP A 144 -9.41 9.11 4.45
CA TRP A 144 -9.26 8.52 3.11
C TRP A 144 -10.46 8.78 2.19
N THR A 145 -11.33 9.73 2.52
CA THR A 145 -12.58 9.98 1.78
C THR A 145 -12.33 10.35 0.31
N GLN A 146 -11.24 11.05 0.01
CA GLN A 146 -10.83 11.34 -1.36
C GLN A 146 -10.28 10.12 -2.13
N TRP A 147 -9.96 9.02 -1.44
CA TRP A 147 -9.32 7.85 -2.04
C TRP A 147 -10.29 6.73 -2.41
N PHE A 148 -11.45 6.70 -1.76
CA PHE A 148 -12.43 5.64 -1.94
C PHE A 148 -13.80 6.23 -2.26
N HIS A 149 -14.43 5.71 -3.30
CA HIS A 149 -15.84 5.90 -3.51
C HIS A 149 -16.61 4.83 -2.73
N VAL A 150 -17.60 5.26 -1.96
CA VAL A 150 -18.48 4.39 -1.17
C VAL A 150 -19.88 4.47 -1.79
N SER A 151 -20.33 3.38 -2.38
CA SER A 151 -21.72 3.26 -2.82
C SER A 151 -22.61 2.88 -1.63
N THR A 152 -23.89 3.27 -1.67
CA THR A 152 -24.84 3.03 -0.58
C THR A 152 -26.17 2.51 -1.09
N VAL A 153 -26.84 1.67 -0.30
CA VAL A 153 -28.24 1.25 -0.48
C VAL A 153 -28.99 1.60 0.79
N GLY A 154 -29.92 2.57 0.71
CA GLY A 154 -30.68 3.04 1.88
C GLY A 154 -29.76 3.50 3.02
N ASP A 155 -28.78 4.34 2.71
CA ASP A 155 -27.74 4.86 3.60
C ASP A 155 -26.71 3.84 4.13
N GLU A 156 -26.87 2.55 3.85
CA GLU A 156 -25.90 1.52 4.23
C GLU A 156 -24.80 1.37 3.18
N PRO A 157 -23.50 1.35 3.55
CA PRO A 157 -22.41 1.14 2.62
C PRO A 157 -22.55 -0.19 1.89
N TRP A 158 -22.45 -0.21 0.56
CA TRP A 158 -22.68 -1.37 -0.30
C TRP A 158 -21.40 -1.92 -0.92
N PHE A 159 -20.70 -1.12 -1.74
CA PHE A 159 -19.39 -1.49 -2.29
C PHE A 159 -18.41 -0.32 -2.26
N PHE A 160 -17.12 -0.64 -2.44
CA PHE A 160 -16.01 0.30 -2.36
C PHE A 160 -15.18 0.20 -3.63
N THR A 161 -14.91 1.34 -4.27
CA THR A 161 -14.02 1.43 -5.44
C THR A 161 -12.94 2.48 -5.22
N VAL A 162 -11.83 2.37 -5.93
CA VAL A 162 -10.74 3.34 -5.85
C VAL A 162 -10.98 4.54 -6.74
N THR A 163 -10.77 5.73 -6.21
CA THR A 163 -10.88 6.97 -6.99
C THR A 163 -9.66 7.13 -7.92
N PRO A 164 -9.75 8.00 -8.95
CA PRO A 164 -8.58 8.40 -9.73
C PRO A 164 -7.45 8.97 -8.86
N ASP A 165 -7.78 9.72 -7.81
CA ASP A 165 -6.79 10.31 -6.89
C ASP A 165 -6.00 9.24 -6.14
N PHE A 166 -6.67 8.18 -5.67
CA PHE A 166 -5.95 7.10 -5.02
C PHE A 166 -5.10 6.30 -6.01
N ARG A 167 -5.62 6.06 -7.22
CA ARG A 167 -4.83 5.42 -8.29
C ARG A 167 -3.56 6.21 -8.58
N LYS A 168 -3.67 7.54 -8.69
CA LYS A 168 -2.52 8.43 -8.86
C LYS A 168 -1.56 8.34 -7.68
N ALA A 169 -2.06 8.41 -6.44
CA ALA A 169 -1.21 8.31 -5.24
C ALA A 169 -0.43 6.98 -5.16
N CYS A 170 -1.09 5.87 -5.51
CA CYS A 170 -0.46 4.55 -5.59
C CYS A 170 0.66 4.51 -6.64
N LEU A 171 0.39 5.02 -7.84
CA LEU A 171 1.37 5.04 -8.93
C LEU A 171 2.54 5.98 -8.62
N ASP A 172 2.27 7.14 -8.02
CA ASP A 172 3.31 8.09 -7.57
C ASP A 172 4.21 7.44 -6.51
N LEU A 173 3.63 6.68 -5.56
CA LEU A 173 4.40 5.89 -4.59
C LEU A 173 5.32 4.90 -5.31
N CYS A 174 4.79 4.12 -6.26
CA CYS A 174 5.57 3.13 -7.00
C CYS A 174 6.72 3.78 -7.79
N HIS A 175 6.41 4.81 -8.59
CA HIS A 175 7.39 5.52 -9.42
C HIS A 175 8.46 6.19 -8.57
N GLN A 176 8.08 6.89 -7.51
CA GLN A 176 9.03 7.58 -6.64
C GLN A 176 9.91 6.58 -5.90
N SER A 177 9.38 5.43 -5.47
CA SER A 177 10.17 4.37 -4.82
C SER A 177 11.26 3.84 -5.75
N VAL A 178 10.90 3.50 -7.00
CA VAL A 178 11.87 3.05 -8.01
C VAL A 178 12.92 4.12 -8.28
N ARG A 179 12.48 5.38 -8.49
CA ARG A 179 13.38 6.51 -8.76
C ARG A 179 14.35 6.75 -7.60
N ALA A 180 13.86 6.74 -6.37
CA ALA A 180 14.67 6.96 -5.18
C ALA A 180 15.76 5.90 -5.05
N PHE A 181 15.42 4.62 -5.22
CA PHE A 181 16.37 3.53 -5.10
C PHE A 181 17.38 3.52 -6.25
N ALA A 182 16.95 3.81 -7.48
CA ALA A 182 17.84 3.92 -8.63
C ALA A 182 18.86 5.07 -8.45
N GLU A 183 18.42 6.22 -7.94
CA GLU A 183 19.32 7.35 -7.67
C GLU A 183 20.31 7.05 -6.54
N LEU A 184 19.88 6.32 -5.51
CA LEU A 184 20.78 5.88 -4.44
C LEU A 184 21.83 4.88 -4.96
N ASP A 185 21.44 3.93 -5.81
CA ASP A 185 22.37 2.98 -6.43
C ASP A 185 23.36 3.69 -7.37
N ARG A 186 22.91 4.69 -8.14
CA ARG A 186 23.79 5.48 -9.02
C ARG A 186 24.84 6.26 -8.21
N ARG A 187 24.44 6.88 -7.10
CA ARG A 187 25.34 7.63 -6.22
C ARG A 187 26.41 6.75 -5.58
N ASP A 188 26.08 5.51 -5.24
CA ASP A 188 27.03 4.51 -4.75
C ASP A 188 28.10 4.19 -5.82
N ARG A 189 27.69 3.97 -7.07
CA ARG A 189 28.61 3.66 -8.18
C ARG A 189 29.55 4.81 -8.55
N GLU A 190 29.10 6.06 -8.40
CA GLU A 190 29.89 7.26 -8.75
C GLU A 190 30.87 7.68 -7.64
N GLY A 191 30.89 6.99 -6.49
CA GLY A 191 31.75 7.30 -5.35
C GLY A 191 31.26 8.50 -4.52
N PRO A 192 31.77 8.68 -3.29
CA PRO A 192 31.25 9.69 -2.37
C PRO A 192 31.55 11.11 -2.86
N ARG A 193 30.54 11.79 -3.42
CA ARG A 193 30.56 13.26 -3.48
C ARG A 193 30.39 13.79 -2.05
N LYS A 194 31.49 14.24 -1.45
CA LYS A 194 31.55 14.90 -0.14
C LYS A 194 30.66 16.14 -0.09
N TYR A 195 29.36 16.04 0.18
CA TYR A 195 28.59 17.22 0.59
C TYR A 195 27.39 16.83 1.45
N PHE A 196 27.55 16.92 2.77
CA PHE A 196 26.61 17.57 3.69
C PHE A 196 27.43 17.97 4.93
N LYS A 197 27.61 19.28 5.12
CA LYS A 197 27.85 19.90 6.43
C LYS A 197 26.50 20.21 7.05
#